data_AF-A0A931VTD4-F1
#
_entry.id   AF-A0A931VTD4-F1
#
_cell.length_a   1.000
_cell.length_b   1.000
_cell.length_c   1.000
_cell.angle_alpha   90.00
_cell.angle_beta   90.00
_cell.angle_gamma   90.00
#
_symmetry.space_group_name_H-M   'P 1'
#
loop_
_entity.id
_entity.type
_entity.pdbx_description
1 polymer ?
#
loop_
_entity_poly.entity_id
_entity_poly.type
_entity_poly.pdbx_seq_one_letter_code
_entity_poly.pdbx_strand_id
1 'polypeptide(L)'
;MLSKFFSPADPAKVLPPEDLRAAREPEAKPGMSKAAVLALYGVPYAVGANENPTGMLTLDEIRKEDQWVYLVTKKEKLAVVFGNGRVSQVQKGAPKGRVEAP
;
A
#
# COMPACT_ATOMS: atom_id res chain seq x y z
N MET A 1 51.10 14.07 -27.31
CA MET A 1 50.42 12.76 -27.40
C MET A 1 49.61 12.56 -26.14
N LEU A 2 48.33 12.21 -26.31
CA LEU A 2 47.37 11.99 -25.24
C LEU A 2 47.67 10.69 -24.49
N SER A 3 48.05 10.81 -23.22
CA SER A 3 47.81 9.76 -22.23
C SER A 3 46.97 10.37 -21.12
N LYS A 4 45.67 10.15 -21.27
CA LYS A 4 44.59 10.45 -20.33
C LYS A 4 44.82 9.65 -19.06
N PHE A 5 45.39 10.22 -18.01
CA PHE A 5 45.28 9.62 -16.69
C PHE A 5 45.09 10.71 -15.64
N PHE A 6 43.95 10.60 -14.97
CA PHE A 6 43.49 11.35 -13.79
C PHE A 6 42.95 12.75 -14.03
N SER A 7 41.71 12.81 -14.53
CA SER A 7 40.80 13.91 -14.18
C SER A 7 40.28 13.71 -12.75
N PRO A 8 40.37 14.74 -11.89
CA PRO A 8 39.86 14.72 -10.52
C PRO A 8 38.41 15.23 -10.51
N ALA A 9 37.44 14.31 -10.39
CA ALA A 9 36.07 14.61 -9.99
C ALA A 9 35.34 13.30 -9.72
N ASP A 10 35.77 12.58 -8.68
CA ASP A 10 34.85 11.68 -8.01
C ASP A 10 33.97 12.55 -7.11
N PRO A 11 32.69 12.68 -7.46
CA PRO A 11 31.69 12.41 -6.45
C PRO A 11 30.73 11.41 -7.07
N ALA A 12 31.14 10.13 -7.05
CA ALA A 12 30.23 9.15 -6.49
C ALA A 12 29.80 9.70 -5.12
N LYS A 13 28.75 10.50 -5.14
CA LYS A 13 27.91 10.78 -3.99
C LYS A 13 27.26 9.43 -3.70
N VAL A 14 28.05 8.55 -3.09
CA VAL A 14 27.63 7.28 -2.52
C VAL A 14 26.60 7.71 -1.49
N LEU A 15 25.33 7.68 -1.91
CA LEU A 15 24.22 7.83 -0.99
C LEU A 15 24.49 6.82 0.14
N PRO A 16 24.46 7.25 1.41
CA PRO A 16 24.62 6.32 2.50
C PRO A 16 23.59 5.19 2.31
N PRO A 17 23.97 3.92 2.55
CA PRO A 17 23.07 2.77 2.35
C PRO A 17 21.78 2.83 3.19
N GLU A 18 21.66 3.79 4.11
CA GLU A 18 20.44 4.10 4.85
C GLU A 18 19.34 4.74 4.00
N ASP A 19 19.66 5.46 2.92
CA ASP A 19 18.65 6.12 2.07
C ASP A 19 17.90 5.13 1.15
N LEU A 20 18.46 3.95 0.86
CA LEU A 20 17.76 2.90 0.11
C LEU A 20 16.71 2.16 0.97
N ARG A 21 16.80 2.25 2.30
CA ARG A 21 15.73 1.76 3.22
C ARG A 21 14.55 2.73 3.32
N ALA A 22 14.69 3.94 2.79
CA ALA A 22 13.61 4.93 2.71
C ALA A 22 12.75 4.81 1.45
N ALA A 23 12.89 3.72 0.67
CA ALA A 23 11.85 3.28 -0.26
C ALA A 23 10.64 2.84 0.56
N ARG A 24 9.90 3.81 1.11
CA ARG A 24 8.61 3.60 1.79
C ARG A 24 7.78 2.73 0.85
N GLU A 25 7.32 1.58 1.36
CA GLU A 25 6.41 0.72 0.61
C GLU A 25 5.29 1.57 0.02
N PRO A 26 4.90 1.34 -1.24
CA PRO A 26 4.02 2.26 -1.92
C PRO A 26 2.63 2.19 -1.26
N GLU A 27 2.23 3.29 -0.61
CA GLU A 27 0.98 3.39 0.13
C GLU A 27 -0.18 3.91 -0.73
N ALA A 28 -1.37 3.33 -0.58
CA ALA A 28 -2.59 3.93 -1.14
C ALA A 28 -2.80 5.33 -0.56
N LYS A 29 -3.16 6.28 -1.42
CA LYS A 29 -3.45 7.67 -1.05
C LYS A 29 -4.88 8.04 -1.45
N PRO A 30 -5.54 8.96 -0.73
CA PRO A 30 -6.80 9.52 -1.16
C PRO A 30 -6.73 10.04 -2.61
N GLY A 31 -7.78 9.77 -3.39
CA GLY A 31 -7.89 10.13 -4.80
C GLY A 31 -7.39 9.06 -5.80
N MET A 32 -6.66 8.03 -5.35
CA MET A 32 -6.24 6.94 -6.24
C MET A 32 -7.44 6.15 -6.79
N SER A 33 -7.36 5.68 -8.03
CA SER A 33 -8.42 4.83 -8.60
C SER A 33 -8.36 3.40 -8.03
N LYS A 34 -9.49 2.68 -8.09
CA LYS A 34 -9.55 1.24 -7.78
C LYS A 34 -8.45 0.45 -8.51
N ALA A 35 -8.20 0.74 -9.80
CA ALA A 35 -7.15 0.09 -10.58
C ALA A 35 -5.73 0.39 -10.07
N ALA A 36 -5.44 1.63 -9.66
CA ALA A 36 -4.14 1.97 -9.09
C ALA A 36 -3.89 1.24 -7.76
N VAL A 37 -4.92 1.10 -6.92
CA VAL A 37 -4.82 0.34 -5.67
C VAL A 37 -4.60 -1.16 -5.93
N LEU A 38 -5.25 -1.75 -6.94
CA LEU A 38 -4.97 -3.14 -7.36
C LEU A 38 -3.54 -3.32 -7.86
N ALA A 39 -2.99 -2.37 -8.61
CA ALA A 39 -1.60 -2.45 -9.08
C ALA A 39 -0.59 -2.36 -7.93
N LEU A 40 -0.97 -1.67 -6.83
CA LEU A 40 -0.13 -1.48 -5.64
C LEU A 40 -0.14 -2.70 -4.71
N TYR A 41 -1.33 -3.23 -4.39
CA TYR A 41 -1.50 -4.25 -3.36
C TYR A 41 -1.99 -5.60 -3.88
N GLY A 42 -2.35 -5.69 -5.15
CA GLY A 42 -2.98 -6.86 -5.73
C GLY A 42 -4.44 -7.00 -5.33
N VAL A 43 -4.89 -8.25 -5.25
CA VAL A 43 -6.30 -8.60 -5.05
C VAL A 43 -6.66 -8.48 -3.56
N PRO A 44 -7.73 -7.73 -3.21
CA PRO A 44 -8.18 -7.61 -1.83
C PRO A 44 -8.84 -8.89 -1.30
N TYR A 45 -8.83 -9.04 0.02
CA TYR A 45 -9.50 -10.15 0.70
C TYR A 45 -10.99 -9.86 0.90
N ALA A 46 -11.79 -10.91 0.74
CA ALA A 46 -13.14 -10.97 1.27
C ALA A 46 -13.08 -10.99 2.79
N VAL A 47 -13.92 -10.18 3.43
CA VAL A 47 -13.94 -10.03 4.88
C VAL A 47 -15.24 -10.60 5.41
N GLY A 48 -15.16 -11.65 6.22
CA GLY A 48 -16.32 -12.22 6.89
C GLY A 48 -16.83 -11.35 8.05
N ALA A 49 -17.94 -11.74 8.66
CA ALA A 49 -18.62 -11.00 9.73
C ALA A 49 -17.73 -10.62 10.94
N ASN A 50 -16.60 -11.31 11.15
CA ASN A 50 -15.66 -11.07 12.25
C ASN A 50 -14.37 -10.36 11.79
N GLU A 51 -14.43 -9.61 10.69
CA GLU A 51 -13.29 -8.95 10.04
C GLU A 51 -12.18 -9.90 9.56
N ASN A 52 -12.41 -11.22 9.61
CA ASN A 52 -11.40 -12.21 9.22
C ASN A 52 -11.39 -12.41 7.70
N PRO A 53 -10.19 -12.45 7.07
CA PRO A 53 -10.06 -12.75 5.66
C PRO A 53 -10.59 -14.17 5.40
N THR A 54 -11.66 -14.29 4.62
CA THR A 54 -12.30 -15.58 4.29
C THR A 54 -11.89 -16.11 2.92
N GLY A 55 -11.27 -15.27 2.09
CA GLY A 55 -10.83 -15.59 0.73
C GLY A 55 -10.39 -14.33 -0.01
N MET A 56 -10.05 -14.43 -1.29
CA MET A 56 -9.83 -13.27 -2.15
C MET A 56 -11.15 -12.87 -2.83
N LEU A 57 -11.39 -11.57 -3.02
CA LEU A 57 -12.53 -11.10 -3.80
C LEU A 57 -12.35 -11.47 -5.28
N THR A 58 -13.46 -11.82 -5.93
CA THR A 58 -13.51 -11.99 -7.39
C THR A 58 -13.54 -10.63 -8.11
N LEU A 59 -13.24 -10.61 -9.40
CA LEU A 59 -13.25 -9.36 -10.19
C LEU A 59 -14.61 -8.64 -10.21
N ASP A 60 -15.71 -9.39 -10.15
CA ASP A 60 -17.06 -8.83 -10.11
C ASP A 60 -17.33 -8.14 -8.76
N GLU A 61 -16.94 -8.79 -7.66
CA GLU A 61 -17.04 -8.23 -6.31
C GLU A 61 -16.14 -6.99 -6.15
N ILE A 62 -14.88 -7.05 -6.62
CA ILE A 62 -13.94 -5.93 -6.60
C ILE A 62 -14.54 -4.67 -7.24
N ARG A 63 -15.28 -4.81 -8.34
CA ARG A 63 -15.92 -3.68 -9.02
C ARG A 63 -17.04 -3.06 -8.20
N LYS A 64 -17.83 -3.89 -7.52
CA LYS A 64 -19.03 -3.49 -6.75
C LYS A 64 -18.68 -2.99 -5.34
N GLU A 65 -17.67 -3.57 -4.72
CA GLU A 65 -17.28 -3.26 -3.35
C GLU A 65 -16.61 -1.89 -3.26
N ASP A 66 -17.11 -1.06 -2.36
CA ASP A 66 -16.54 0.25 -2.05
C ASP A 66 -15.58 0.22 -0.86
N GLN A 67 -15.36 -0.95 -0.26
CA GLN A 67 -14.34 -1.15 0.76
C GLN A 67 -13.54 -2.41 0.46
N TRP A 68 -12.21 -2.27 0.45
CA TRP A 68 -11.28 -3.37 0.25
C TRP A 68 -10.39 -3.53 1.46
N VAL A 69 -10.06 -4.78 1.80
CA VAL A 69 -9.18 -5.07 2.93
C VAL A 69 -8.00 -5.91 2.46
N TYR A 70 -6.82 -5.51 2.91
CA TYR A 70 -5.54 -6.13 2.62
C TYR A 70 -4.86 -6.58 3.91
N LEU A 71 -4.13 -7.69 3.84
CA LEU A 71 -3.24 -8.15 4.91
C LEU A 71 -1.85 -7.63 4.61
N VAL A 72 -1.40 -6.60 5.34
CA VAL A 72 -0.04 -6.05 5.20
C VAL A 72 0.94 -6.97 5.93
N THR A 73 0.55 -7.43 7.12
CA THR A 73 1.26 -8.48 7.87
C THR A 73 0.25 -9.44 8.48
N LYS A 74 0.71 -10.53 9.11
CA LYS A 74 -0.18 -11.49 9.81
C LYS A 74 -1.09 -10.87 10.87
N LYS A 75 -0.75 -9.68 11.38
CA LYS A 75 -1.48 -8.99 12.45
C LYS A 75 -2.04 -7.63 12.03
N GLU A 76 -1.65 -7.13 10.86
CA GLU A 76 -1.98 -5.79 10.41
C GLU A 76 -2.85 -5.83 9.17
N LYS A 77 -3.98 -5.14 9.25
CA LYS A 77 -4.93 -4.99 8.17
C LYS A 77 -4.91 -3.56 7.66
N LEU A 78 -5.06 -3.43 6.36
CA LEU A 78 -5.25 -2.16 5.67
C LEU A 78 -6.64 -2.18 5.04
N ALA A 79 -7.52 -1.30 5.49
CA ALA A 79 -8.81 -1.07 4.86
C ALA A 79 -8.74 0.17 3.97
N VAL A 80 -9.10 0.02 2.71
CA VAL A 80 -9.17 1.09 1.71
C VAL A 80 -10.63 1.28 1.34
N VAL A 81 -11.17 2.46 1.63
CA VAL A 81 -12.55 2.84 1.32
C VAL A 81 -12.55 3.72 0.09
N PHE A 82 -13.46 3.45 -0.83
CA PHE A 82 -13.66 4.14 -2.09
C PHE A 82 -14.97 4.94 -2.07
N GLY A 83 -14.92 6.13 -2.65
CA GLY A 83 -16.10 6.94 -2.98
C GLY A 83 -15.98 7.40 -4.43
N ASN A 84 -17.06 7.27 -5.21
CA ASN A 84 -17.07 7.60 -6.64
C ASN A 84 -15.90 6.95 -7.43
N GLY A 85 -15.56 5.70 -7.09
CA GLY A 85 -14.48 4.93 -7.76
C GLY A 85 -13.05 5.34 -7.41
N ARG A 86 -12.86 6.23 -6.43
CA ARG A 86 -11.55 6.68 -5.95
C ARG A 86 -11.40 6.48 -4.46
N VAL A 87 -10.17 6.32 -3.96
CA VAL A 87 -9.89 6.18 -2.53
C VAL A 87 -10.38 7.43 -1.81
N SER A 88 -11.31 7.25 -0.90
CA SER A 88 -11.80 8.29 -0.01
C SER A 88 -11.04 8.25 1.31
N GLN A 89 -10.75 7.06 1.83
CA GLN A 89 -10.12 6.88 3.14
C GLN A 89 -9.24 5.63 3.15
N VAL A 90 -8.14 5.70 3.89
CA VAL A 90 -7.25 4.57 4.15
C VAL A 90 -7.11 4.41 5.65
N GLN A 91 -7.45 3.24 6.17
CA GLN A 91 -7.37 2.91 7.59
C GLN A 91 -6.34 1.79 7.77
N LYS A 92 -5.24 2.12 8.47
CA LYS A 92 -4.25 1.16 8.92
C LYS A 92 -4.54 0.81 10.37
N GLY A 93 -4.69 -0.47 10.67
CA GLY A 93 -4.89 -0.87 12.07
C GLY A 93 -4.92 -2.38 12.29
N ALA A 94 -4.49 -2.76 13.48
CA ALA A 94 -5.01 -3.95 14.15
C ALA A 94 -6.51 -3.74 14.41
N PRO A 95 -7.34 -4.79 14.46
CA PRO A 95 -8.77 -4.67 14.78
C PRO A 95 -8.88 -3.88 16.08
N LYS A 96 -9.44 -2.67 16.02
CA LYS A 96 -9.77 -1.93 17.23
C LYS A 96 -10.89 -2.71 17.90
N GLY A 97 -10.52 -3.44 18.94
CA GLY A 97 -11.50 -3.93 19.90
C GLY A 97 -12.41 -2.77 20.30
N ARG A 98 -13.71 -3.00 20.14
CA ARG A 98 -14.83 -2.37 20.84
C ARG A 98 -14.68 -0.85 21.06
N VAL A 99 -15.27 -0.07 20.16
CA VAL A 99 -15.73 1.27 20.51
C VAL A 99 -16.85 1.08 21.53
N GLU A 100 -16.57 1.27 22.82
CA GLU A 100 -17.63 1.51 23.81
C GLU A 100 -18.36 2.80 23.41
N ALA A 101 -19.68 2.66 23.23
CA ALA A 101 -20.58 3.80 23.06
C ALA A 101 -20.85 4.44 24.44
N PRO A 102 -21.09 5.77 24.50
CA PRO A 102 -21.35 6.51 25.74
C PRO A 102 -22.67 6.13 26.42
#